data_AF-A0A979GUU6-F1
#
_entry.id   AF-A0A979GUU6-F1
#
_cell.length_a   1.000
_cell.length_b   1.000
_cell.length_c   1.000
_cell.angle_alpha   90.00
_cell.angle_beta   90.00
_cell.angle_gamma   90.00
#
_symmetry.space_group_name_H-M   'P 1'
#
loop_
_entity.id
_entity.type
_entity.pdbx_description
1 polymer ?
#
loop_
_entity_poly.entity_id
_entity_poly.type
_entity_poly.pdbx_seq_one_letter_code
_entity_poly.pdbx_strand_id
1 'polypeptide(L)'
;MRSKHKEVIIHFLRRPLMYVYRLDKEQIVAFITGFEIGSEGNVNLSEQVSTWLKNRHQITKSNPGWPGQIQVYADRKSISWFDAFSEVVSAILDCEVQ
;
A
#
# COMPACT_ATOMS: atom_id res chain seq x y z
N MET A 1 -10.08 -9.15 -3.05
CA MET A 1 -10.38 -8.59 -1.70
C MET A 1 -11.89 -8.30 -1.56
N ARG A 2 -12.53 -8.41 -0.37
CA ARG A 2 -13.97 -8.06 -0.19
C ARG A 2 -14.24 -6.55 -0.34
N SER A 3 -15.41 -6.14 -0.82
CA SER A 3 -15.78 -4.72 -1.05
C SER A 3 -15.57 -3.82 0.18
N LYS A 4 -16.04 -4.26 1.35
CA LYS A 4 -15.89 -3.51 2.61
C LYS A 4 -14.42 -3.27 3.00
N HIS A 5 -13.53 -4.20 2.67
CA HIS A 5 -12.09 -4.03 2.94
C HIS A 5 -11.46 -3.01 2.00
N LYS A 6 -11.87 -2.98 0.73
CA LYS A 6 -11.45 -1.95 -0.23
C LYS A 6 -11.88 -0.56 0.24
N GLU A 7 -13.12 -0.41 0.69
CA GLU A 7 -13.64 0.86 1.20
C GLU A 7 -12.81 1.39 2.38
N VAL A 8 -12.43 0.51 3.32
CA VAL A 8 -11.55 0.88 4.45
C VAL A 8 -10.20 1.40 3.95
N ILE A 9 -9.57 0.72 3.00
CA ILE A 9 -8.29 1.15 2.42
C ILE A 9 -8.45 2.48 1.67
N ILE A 10 -9.51 2.63 0.85
CA ILE A 10 -9.79 3.86 0.11
C ILE A 10 -10.01 5.04 1.08
N HIS A 11 -10.75 4.82 2.16
CA HIS A 11 -10.94 5.83 3.19
C HIS A 11 -9.62 6.18 3.88
N PHE A 12 -8.77 5.21 4.16
CA PHE A 12 -7.45 5.44 4.72
C PHE A 12 -6.53 6.23 3.77
N LEU A 13 -6.59 6.00 2.45
CA LEU A 13 -5.77 6.76 1.51
C LEU A 13 -6.23 8.22 1.36
N ARG A 14 -7.54 8.48 1.48
CA ARG A 14 -8.12 9.80 1.15
C ARG A 14 -8.37 10.71 2.34
N ARG A 15 -8.78 10.15 3.48
CA ARG A 15 -9.28 10.95 4.62
C ARG A 15 -8.20 11.53 5.53
N PRO A 16 -7.10 10.81 5.88
CA PRO A 16 -6.12 11.34 6.82
C PRO A 16 -5.47 12.64 6.34
N LEU A 17 -5.23 12.80 5.03
CA LEU A 17 -4.68 14.03 4.46
C LEU A 17 -5.62 15.24 4.60
N MET A 18 -6.91 15.03 4.90
CA MET A 18 -7.83 16.14 5.21
C MET A 18 -7.60 16.71 6.62
N TYR A 19 -7.04 15.93 7.53
CA TYR A 19 -6.94 16.27 8.96
C TYR A 19 -5.49 16.32 9.47
N VAL A 20 -4.57 15.66 8.76
CA VAL A 20 -3.16 15.55 9.11
C VAL A 20 -2.33 15.95 7.89
N TYR A 21 -1.44 16.91 8.09
CA TYR A 21 -0.62 17.48 7.03
C TYR A 21 0.29 16.44 6.33
N ARG A 22 0.73 15.40 7.05
CA ARG A 22 1.52 14.28 6.53
C ARG A 22 1.22 12.98 7.28
N LEU A 23 1.12 11.88 6.54
CA LEU A 23 1.18 10.53 7.09
C LEU A 23 2.61 10.02 6.96
N ASP A 24 3.20 9.64 8.09
CA ASP A 24 4.53 9.04 8.08
C ASP A 24 4.45 7.57 7.66
N LYS A 25 5.53 7.08 7.04
CA LYS A 25 5.66 5.72 6.57
C LYS A 25 5.31 4.70 7.65
N GLU A 26 5.81 4.91 8.87
CA GLU A 26 5.64 4.01 10.00
C GLU A 26 4.16 3.90 10.41
N GLN A 27 3.40 5.01 10.32
CA GLN A 27 1.96 5.01 10.63
C GLN A 27 1.18 4.20 9.60
N ILE A 28 1.55 4.30 8.33
CA ILE A 28 0.93 3.54 7.24
C ILE A 28 1.25 2.05 7.39
N VAL A 29 2.51 1.71 7.67
CA VAL A 29 2.91 0.32 7.92
C VAL A 29 2.13 -0.25 9.10
N ALA A 30 2.05 0.48 10.22
CA ALA A 30 1.29 0.05 11.39
C ALA A 30 -0.20 -0.15 11.09
N PHE A 31 -0.81 0.77 10.33
CA PHE A 31 -2.21 0.64 9.90
C PHE A 31 -2.43 -0.61 9.05
N ILE A 32 -1.59 -0.83 8.02
CA ILE A 32 -1.72 -2.00 7.15
C ILE A 32 -1.53 -3.30 7.93
N THR A 33 -0.50 -3.39 8.77
CA THR A 33 -0.28 -4.57 9.61
C THR A 33 -1.47 -4.83 10.54
N GLY A 34 -1.98 -3.80 11.22
CA GLY A 34 -3.15 -3.92 12.08
C GLY A 34 -4.42 -4.32 11.31
N PHE A 35 -4.60 -3.79 10.10
CA PHE A 35 -5.72 -4.11 9.24
C PHE A 35 -5.69 -5.56 8.74
N GLU A 36 -4.52 -6.05 8.31
CA GLU A 36 -4.35 -7.44 7.89
C GLU A 36 -4.59 -8.42 9.05
N ILE A 37 -4.03 -8.13 10.23
CA ILE A 37 -4.26 -8.91 11.45
C ILE A 37 -5.75 -8.91 11.83
N GLY A 38 -6.38 -7.74 11.88
CA GLY A 38 -7.80 -7.58 12.21
C GLY A 38 -8.75 -8.18 11.17
N SER A 39 -8.25 -8.47 9.96
CA SER A 39 -9.00 -9.17 8.93
C SER A 39 -8.94 -10.69 9.03
N GLU A 40 -8.24 -11.26 10.03
CA GLU A 40 -8.05 -12.70 10.22
C GLU A 40 -7.48 -13.39 8.97
N GLY A 41 -6.56 -12.71 8.27
CA GLY A 41 -5.91 -13.23 7.05
C GLY A 41 -6.77 -13.16 5.77
N ASN A 42 -7.96 -12.56 5.84
CA ASN A 42 -8.81 -12.33 4.65
C ASN A 42 -8.26 -11.22 3.73
N VAL A 43 -7.30 -10.42 4.21
CA VAL A 43 -6.60 -9.40 3.42
C VAL A 43 -5.10 -9.58 3.59
N ASN A 44 -4.40 -9.69 2.45
CA ASN A 44 -2.95 -9.72 2.37
C ASN A 44 -2.49 -8.62 1.42
N LEU A 45 -2.72 -7.36 1.78
CA LEU A 45 -2.36 -6.19 0.96
C LEU A 45 -0.84 -6.05 0.83
N SER A 46 -0.08 -6.31 1.90
CA SER A 46 1.38 -6.31 1.91
C SER A 46 1.95 -7.23 0.83
N GLU A 47 1.41 -8.44 0.71
CA GLU A 47 1.82 -9.40 -0.32
C GLU A 47 1.34 -9.01 -1.72
N GLN A 48 0.13 -8.45 -1.85
CA GLN A 48 -0.36 -7.90 -3.12
C GLN A 48 0.54 -6.76 -3.62
N VAL A 49 0.97 -5.86 -2.74
CA VAL A 49 1.93 -4.79 -3.04
C VAL A 49 3.26 -5.39 -3.51
N SER A 50 3.82 -6.33 -2.76
CA SER A 50 5.06 -7.02 -3.13
C SER A 50 4.96 -7.70 -4.50
N THR A 51 3.84 -8.38 -4.78
CA THR A 51 3.59 -9.10 -6.03
C THR A 51 3.45 -8.14 -7.21
N TRP A 52 2.68 -7.07 -7.06
CA TRP A 52 2.48 -6.08 -8.09
C TRP A 52 3.79 -5.37 -8.45
N LEU A 53 4.58 -4.96 -7.45
CA LEU A 53 5.89 -4.32 -7.66
C LEU A 53 6.90 -5.26 -8.32
N LYS A 54 6.91 -6.54 -7.93
CA LYS A 54 7.76 -7.55 -8.56
C LYS A 54 7.38 -7.75 -10.03
N ASN A 55 6.09 -7.98 -10.30
CA ASN A 55 5.63 -8.36 -11.64
C ASN A 55 5.69 -7.19 -12.63
N ARG A 56 5.36 -5.97 -12.18
CA ARG A 56 5.20 -4.81 -13.07
C ARG A 56 6.42 -3.91 -13.13
N HIS A 57 7.24 -3.91 -12.08
CA HIS A 57 8.41 -3.03 -11.97
C HIS A 57 9.72 -3.77 -11.70
N GLN A 58 9.70 -5.10 -11.61
CA GLN A 58 10.87 -5.94 -11.30
C GLN A 58 11.56 -5.52 -10.00
N ILE A 59 10.80 -5.00 -9.05
CA ILE A 59 11.31 -4.64 -7.72
C ILE A 59 11.12 -5.85 -6.82
N THR A 60 12.21 -6.56 -6.52
CA THR A 60 12.19 -7.75 -5.66
C THR A 60 12.09 -7.38 -4.19
N LYS A 61 11.56 -8.31 -3.39
CA LYS A 61 11.42 -8.14 -1.95
C LYS A 61 12.82 -8.07 -1.33
N SER A 62 13.10 -6.98 -0.61
CA SER A 62 14.33 -6.77 0.14
C SER A 62 14.11 -6.96 1.64
N ASN A 63 15.15 -6.90 2.46
CA ASN A 63 15.05 -7.05 3.92
C ASN A 63 13.96 -6.19 4.58
N PRO A 64 13.72 -4.93 4.19
CA PRO A 64 12.65 -4.13 4.76
C PRO A 64 11.24 -4.59 4.35
N GLY A 65 11.08 -5.57 3.46
CA GLY A 65 9.80 -6.05 2.95
C GLY A 65 9.15 -5.09 1.95
N TRP A 66 7.81 -5.13 1.87
CA TRP A 66 7.02 -4.26 0.99
C TRP A 66 7.27 -2.76 1.20
N PRO A 67 7.52 -2.23 2.43
CA PRO A 67 7.83 -0.81 2.60
C PRO A 67 9.14 -0.40 1.94
N GLY A 68 10.13 -1.31 1.91
CA GLY A 68 11.38 -1.11 1.19
C GLY A 68 11.18 -1.11 -0.32
N GLN A 69 10.31 -1.98 -0.84
CA GLN A 69 9.98 -2.00 -2.26
C GLN A 69 9.26 -0.71 -2.70
N ILE A 70 8.38 -0.17 -1.85
CA ILE A 70 7.75 1.14 -2.10
C ILE A 70 8.79 2.26 -2.11
N GLN A 71 9.79 2.22 -1.23
CA GLN A 71 10.88 3.21 -1.26
C GLN A 71 11.63 3.16 -2.58
N VAL A 72 12.03 1.96 -3.03
CA VAL A 72 12.71 1.79 -4.33
C VAL A 72 11.84 2.30 -5.49
N TYR A 73 10.53 2.07 -5.43
CA TYR A 73 9.59 2.58 -6.42
C TYR A 73 9.53 4.12 -6.41
N ALA A 74 9.39 4.71 -5.22
CA ALA A 74 9.36 6.15 -5.01
C ALA A 74 10.63 6.82 -5.56
N ASP A 75 11.80 6.25 -5.24
CA ASP A 75 13.10 6.74 -5.69
C ASP A 75 13.22 6.70 -7.22
N ARG A 76 12.81 5.58 -7.85
CA ARG A 76 12.79 5.44 -9.32
C ARG A 76 11.86 6.44 -10.01
N LYS A 77 10.80 6.87 -9.33
CA LYS A 77 9.79 7.81 -9.84
C LYS A 77 10.03 9.26 -9.42
N SER A 78 10.97 9.50 -8.50
CA SER A 78 11.21 10.82 -7.89
C SER A 78 9.95 11.42 -7.24
N ILE A 79 9.16 10.59 -6.57
CA ILE A 79 7.94 10.99 -5.83
C ILE A 79 8.09 10.68 -4.34
N SER A 80 7.18 11.19 -3.51
CA SER A 80 7.19 10.88 -2.08
C SER A 80 6.84 9.40 -1.84
N TRP A 81 7.28 8.86 -0.70
CA TRP A 81 6.95 7.48 -0.32
C TRP A 81 5.43 7.28 -0.21
N PHE A 82 4.69 8.27 0.29
CA PHE A 82 3.24 8.21 0.41
C PHE A 82 2.54 8.21 -0.96
N ASP A 83 3.01 9.04 -1.89
CA ASP A 83 2.45 9.09 -3.26
C ASP A 83 2.70 7.75 -3.97
N ALA A 84 3.92 7.22 -3.85
CA ALA A 84 4.26 5.89 -4.35
C ALA A 84 3.35 4.79 -3.76
N PHE A 85 3.15 4.79 -2.44
CA PHE A 85 2.23 3.85 -1.79
C PHE A 85 0.81 4.00 -2.33
N SER A 86 0.32 5.23 -2.45
CA SER A 86 -1.04 5.53 -2.90
C SER A 86 -1.25 5.11 -4.36
N GLU A 87 -0.29 5.35 -5.25
CA GLU A 87 -0.33 4.90 -6.65
C GLU A 87 -0.39 3.37 -6.75
N VAL A 88 0.49 2.67 -6.04
CA VAL A 88 0.57 1.20 -6.07
C VAL A 88 -0.71 0.58 -5.54
N VAL A 89 -1.20 1.05 -4.39
CA VAL A 89 -2.42 0.51 -3.78
C VAL A 89 -3.65 0.84 -4.63
N SER A 90 -3.74 2.04 -5.21
CA SER A 90 -4.84 2.37 -6.13
C SER A 90 -4.83 1.46 -7.34
N ALA A 91 -3.66 1.20 -7.94
CA ALA A 91 -3.53 0.27 -9.05
C ALA A 91 -3.98 -1.16 -8.71
N ILE A 92 -3.69 -1.63 -7.49
CA ILE A 92 -4.14 -2.95 -7.01
C ILE A 92 -5.67 -2.98 -6.85
N LEU A 93 -6.24 -1.92 -6.28
CA LEU A 93 -7.68 -1.82 -6.04
C LEU A 93 -8.48 -1.72 -7.35
N ASP A 94 -7.95 -1.00 -8.34
CA ASP A 94 -8.55 -0.82 -9.67
C ASP A 94 -8.38 -2.06 -10.57
N CYS A 95 -7.24 -2.77 -10.47
CA CYS A 95 -7.02 -4.02 -11.22
C CYS A 95 -7.94 -5.17 -10.78
N GLU A 96 -8.59 -5.10 -9.63
CA GLU A 96 -9.58 -6.10 -9.19
C GLU A 96 -11.02 -5.83 -9.74
N VAL A 97 -11.18 -4.94 -10.73
CA VAL A 97 -12.47 -4.59 -11.38
C VAL A 97 -12.56 -5.08 -12.84
N GLN A 98 -11.65 -5.94 -13.31
CA GLN A 98 -11.73 -6.57 -14.64
C GLN A 98 -11.86 -8.09 -14.55
#